data_AF-A0A7V3VZT1-F1
#
_entry.id   AF-A0A7V3VZT1-F1
#
_cell.length_a   1.000
_cell.length_b   1.000
_cell.length_c   1.000
_cell.angle_alpha   90.00
_cell.angle_beta   90.00
_cell.angle_gamma   90.00
#
_symmetry.space_group_name_H-M   'P 1'
#
loop_
_entity.id
_entity.type
_entity.pdbx_description
1 polymer ?
#
loop_
_entity_poly.entity_id
_entity_poly.type
_entity_poly.pdbx_seq_one_letter_code
_entity_poly.pdbx_strand_id
1 'polypeptide(L)'
;MPSLSRPSLDQIVNLPGNLRSSSNHCIVAPPAVRLSQRNTPALFGARLIDGIPDRVIIANERTQRVRWGLAPKKSESLPVGRALRLPDGRVGHFGWKAQSARLADFVQAACANELGLGNPGQAQPRPLSNPSYQPVGYDLTLEQCDQITAFVASLPRPIEKLPEAPSLRSDAVAGKELFHRIGCADCHMPNVGSVEGLYSDLLLHDMGQPLEGGGSYNDVPQQPDPNKPPSDPNDPPQPGEWRTPPLWGVADSAPYLHDGRAPTLEKAIELHGGQGTQAARNFASLSKAEQDQLLTFLRTLRAPSASD
;
A
#
# COMPACT_ATOMS: atom_id res chain seq x y z
N MET A 1 -19.36 -10.21 1.42
CA MET A 1 -19.76 -10.22 -0.01
C MET A 1 -18.80 -11.12 -0.75
N PRO A 2 -19.19 -11.87 -1.80
CA PRO A 2 -18.20 -12.48 -2.68
C PRO A 2 -17.23 -11.38 -3.15
N SER A 3 -15.95 -11.68 -3.30
CA SER A 3 -14.99 -10.76 -3.88
C SER A 3 -15.50 -10.37 -5.26
N LEU A 4 -16.16 -9.22 -5.37
CA LEU A 4 -16.51 -8.67 -6.67
C LEU A 4 -15.17 -8.39 -7.33
N SER A 5 -14.81 -9.21 -8.31
CA SER A 5 -13.67 -8.92 -9.17
C SER A 5 -13.97 -7.56 -9.77
N ARG A 6 -13.25 -6.53 -9.30
CA ARG A 6 -13.27 -5.24 -9.99
C ARG A 6 -12.85 -5.54 -11.42
N PRO A 7 -13.58 -5.05 -12.44
CA PRO A 7 -13.18 -5.33 -13.80
C PRO A 7 -11.75 -4.86 -13.98
N SER A 8 -10.88 -5.74 -14.47
CA SER A 8 -9.49 -5.41 -14.69
C SER A 8 -9.39 -4.36 -15.80
N LEU A 9 -8.30 -3.58 -15.83
CA LEU A 9 -8.18 -2.50 -16.81
C LEU A 9 -8.38 -2.97 -18.25
N ASP A 10 -7.97 -4.18 -18.59
CA ASP A 10 -8.18 -4.85 -19.89
C ASP A 10 -9.65 -5.21 -20.18
N GLN A 11 -10.49 -5.33 -19.15
CA GLN A 11 -11.94 -5.54 -19.28
C GLN A 11 -12.70 -4.23 -19.46
N ILE A 12 -12.16 -3.11 -18.96
CA ILE A 12 -12.75 -1.77 -19.06
C ILE A 12 -12.28 -1.06 -20.33
N VAL A 13 -11.00 -1.24 -20.68
CA VAL A 13 -10.35 -0.56 -21.80
C VAL A 13 -10.15 -1.56 -22.94
N ASN A 14 -11.04 -1.51 -23.93
CA ASN A 14 -10.78 -2.10 -25.24
C ASN A 14 -9.68 -1.29 -25.93
N LEU A 15 -8.42 -1.69 -25.74
CA LEU A 15 -7.29 -1.13 -26.48
C LEU A 15 -7.32 -1.73 -27.91
N PRO A 16 -7.57 -0.95 -28.97
CA PRO A 16 -7.72 -1.49 -30.30
C PRO A 16 -6.41 -2.08 -30.83
N GLY A 17 -6.38 -3.42 -30.89
CA GLY A 17 -5.51 -4.23 -31.76
C GLY A 17 -6.30 -5.17 -32.68
N ASN A 18 -7.63 -5.21 -32.56
CA ASN A 18 -8.51 -5.93 -33.49
C ASN A 18 -9.61 -5.01 -33.97
N LEU A 19 -9.45 -4.54 -35.21
CA LEU A 19 -10.42 -3.76 -35.95
C LEU A 19 -11.67 -4.60 -36.21
N ARG A 20 -12.80 -4.22 -35.57
CA ARG A 20 -14.15 -4.23 -36.18
C ARG A 20 -15.15 -3.55 -35.25
N SER A 21 -15.78 -2.50 -35.78
CA SER A 21 -16.99 -1.81 -35.30
C SER A 21 -16.82 -0.57 -34.40
N SER A 22 -16.95 0.58 -35.07
CA SER A 22 -17.80 1.74 -34.76
C SER A 22 -17.85 2.35 -33.34
N SER A 23 -17.55 3.67 -33.33
CA SER A 23 -18.14 4.71 -32.46
C SER A 23 -17.73 4.83 -30.99
N ASN A 24 -16.62 4.24 -30.56
CA ASN A 24 -16.01 4.63 -29.28
C ASN A 24 -14.86 5.63 -29.53
N HIS A 25 -14.99 6.85 -29.01
CA HIS A 25 -13.96 7.89 -28.97
C HIS A 25 -12.83 7.53 -27.97
N CYS A 26 -12.46 6.25 -27.89
CA CYS A 26 -11.34 5.83 -27.05
C CYS A 26 -10.05 6.27 -27.74
N ILE A 27 -9.34 7.18 -27.08
CA ILE A 27 -8.01 7.64 -27.48
C ILE A 27 -7.13 6.40 -27.64
N VAL A 28 -6.52 6.22 -28.82
CA VAL A 28 -5.40 5.29 -28.97
C VAL A 28 -4.29 5.85 -28.09
N ALA A 29 -4.03 5.19 -26.96
CA ALA A 29 -2.95 5.59 -26.07
C ALA A 29 -1.65 5.59 -26.89
N PRO A 30 -0.91 6.72 -27.00
CA PRO A 30 0.34 6.73 -27.75
C PRO A 30 1.29 5.65 -27.20
N PRO A 31 2.22 5.11 -28.02
CA PRO A 31 3.14 4.05 -27.60
C PRO A 31 3.95 4.34 -26.31
N ALA A 32 4.02 5.62 -25.93
CA ALA A 32 4.69 6.10 -24.71
C ALA A 32 3.81 6.07 -23.44
N VAL A 33 2.52 5.71 -23.52
CA VAL A 33 1.63 5.65 -22.36
C VAL A 33 1.73 4.28 -21.70
N ARG A 34 2.21 4.26 -20.46
CA ARG A 34 2.14 3.08 -19.59
C ARG A 34 0.85 3.13 -18.80
N LEU A 35 0.05 2.08 -18.93
CA LEU A 35 -1.17 1.90 -18.14
C LEU A 35 -0.87 1.10 -16.89
N SER A 36 -1.41 1.54 -15.75
CA SER A 36 -1.29 0.83 -14.47
C SER A 36 -2.60 0.90 -13.70
N GLN A 37 -2.99 -0.21 -13.08
CA GLN A 37 -4.14 -0.27 -12.17
C GLN A 37 -3.68 0.01 -10.73
N ARG A 38 -4.57 0.59 -9.91
CA ARG A 38 -4.29 0.84 -8.51
C ARG A 38 -5.53 0.66 -7.63
N ASN A 39 -5.35 -0.05 -6.52
CA ASN A 39 -6.29 -0.10 -5.41
C ASN A 39 -6.10 1.12 -4.51
N THR A 40 -7.19 1.73 -4.07
CA THR A 40 -7.13 2.80 -3.06
C THR A 40 -6.79 2.20 -1.68
N PRO A 41 -5.83 2.78 -0.93
CA PRO A 41 -5.59 2.39 0.46
C PRO A 41 -6.84 2.58 1.34
N ALA A 42 -7.02 1.71 2.34
CA ALA A 42 -8.07 1.89 3.34
C ALA A 42 -7.79 3.13 4.23
N LEU A 43 -8.83 3.87 4.58
CA LEU A 43 -8.73 5.13 5.33
C LEU A 43 -9.08 5.00 6.82
N PHE A 44 -9.67 3.87 7.23
CA PHE A 44 -10.05 3.60 8.62
C PHE A 44 -8.83 3.67 9.56
N GLY A 45 -8.97 4.40 10.67
CA GLY A 45 -7.88 4.58 11.64
C GLY A 45 -6.72 5.46 11.18
N ALA A 46 -6.86 6.18 10.05
CA ALA A 46 -5.78 7.03 9.51
C ALA A 46 -5.25 8.07 10.51
N ARG A 47 -6.10 8.60 11.40
CA ARG A 47 -5.67 9.53 12.47
C ARG A 47 -4.64 8.94 13.42
N LEU A 48 -4.71 7.63 13.69
CA LEU A 48 -3.74 6.95 14.55
C LEU A 48 -2.40 6.83 13.83
N ILE A 49 -2.40 6.54 12.53
CA ILE A 49 -1.19 6.51 11.70
C ILE A 49 -0.56 7.92 11.66
N ASP A 50 -1.36 8.96 11.44
CA ASP A 50 -0.90 10.37 11.39
C ASP A 50 -0.27 10.83 12.72
N GLY A 51 -0.66 10.20 13.82
CA GLY A 51 -0.12 10.43 15.16
C GLY A 51 1.20 9.73 15.45
N ILE A 52 1.66 8.81 14.60
CA ILE A 52 2.93 8.09 14.79
C ILE A 52 4.08 9.08 14.59
N PRO A 53 4.97 9.29 15.58
CA PRO A 53 6.12 10.17 15.38
C PRO A 53 7.10 9.58 14.36
N ASP A 54 7.66 10.42 13.47
CA ASP A 54 8.67 10.03 12.48
C ASP A 54 9.77 9.15 13.06
N ARG A 55 10.29 9.51 14.25
CA ARG A 55 11.33 8.74 14.96
C ARG A 55 10.98 7.26 15.19
N VAL A 56 9.70 6.91 15.29
CA VAL A 56 9.24 5.53 15.46
C VAL A 56 9.43 4.74 14.17
N ILE A 57 9.05 5.31 13.02
CA ILE A 57 9.25 4.68 11.71
C ILE A 57 10.76 4.54 11.43
N ILE A 58 11.56 5.56 11.76
CA ILE A 58 13.03 5.49 11.67
C ILE A 58 13.61 4.40 12.59
N ALA A 59 13.05 4.22 13.79
CA ALA A 59 13.49 3.17 14.70
C ALA A 59 13.17 1.77 14.17
N ASN A 60 12.04 1.58 13.47
CA ASN A 60 11.71 0.31 12.80
C ASN A 60 12.75 -0.03 11.73
N GLU A 61 13.11 0.94 10.87
CA GLU A 61 14.18 0.78 9.87
C GLU A 61 15.49 0.33 10.53
N ARG A 62 15.92 1.02 11.60
CA ARG A 62 17.14 0.66 12.33
C ARG A 62 17.06 -0.74 12.94
N THR A 63 15.91 -1.12 13.48
CA THR A 63 15.70 -2.43 14.09
C THR A 63 15.84 -3.55 13.07
N GLN A 64 15.22 -3.40 11.88
CA GLN A 64 15.38 -4.37 10.79
C GLN A 64 16.83 -4.45 10.31
N ARG A 65 17.51 -3.31 10.13
CA ARG A 65 18.94 -3.28 9.76
C ARG A 65 19.82 -3.97 10.79
N VAL A 66 19.57 -3.80 12.10
CA VAL A 66 20.35 -4.48 13.15
C VAL A 66 20.07 -5.98 13.15
N ARG A 67 18.81 -6.38 13.03
CA ARG A 67 18.40 -7.79 13.05
C ARG A 67 18.98 -8.58 11.88
N TRP A 68 19.02 -7.98 10.69
CA TRP A 68 19.46 -8.63 9.46
C TRP A 68 20.84 -8.18 8.98
N GLY A 69 21.50 -7.25 9.67
CA GLY A 69 22.77 -6.64 9.22
C GLY A 69 23.98 -7.57 9.22
N LEU A 70 23.89 -8.71 9.93
CA LEU A 70 24.90 -9.76 9.92
C LEU A 70 24.53 -10.92 8.99
N ALA A 71 23.39 -10.86 8.31
CA ALA A 71 22.97 -11.92 7.41
C ALA A 71 23.92 -12.00 6.19
N PRO A 72 24.21 -13.22 5.68
CA PRO A 72 25.08 -13.39 4.54
C PRO A 72 24.56 -12.62 3.31
N LYS A 73 25.45 -11.90 2.61
CA LYS A 73 25.13 -11.18 1.34
C LYS A 73 24.54 -12.07 0.23
N LYS A 74 24.56 -13.40 0.39
CA LYS A 74 23.95 -14.37 -0.54
C LYS A 74 22.46 -14.60 -0.27
N SER A 75 21.89 -14.00 0.77
CA SER A 75 20.45 -14.10 1.04
C SER A 75 19.68 -13.42 -0.09
N GLU A 76 18.64 -14.09 -0.56
CA GLU A 76 17.52 -13.41 -1.22
C GLU A 76 17.11 -12.19 -0.40
N SER A 77 16.58 -11.16 -1.06
CA SER A 77 16.30 -9.84 -0.49
C SER A 77 15.73 -9.93 0.93
N LEU A 78 16.56 -9.58 1.92
CA LEU A 78 16.21 -9.61 3.33
C LEU A 78 15.10 -8.59 3.60
N PRO A 79 14.20 -8.80 4.59
CA PRO A 79 13.14 -7.87 4.94
C PRO A 79 13.70 -6.66 5.71
N VAL A 80 14.45 -5.82 4.99
CA VAL A 80 15.10 -4.60 5.49
C VAL A 80 14.58 -3.44 4.67
N GLY A 81 13.51 -2.83 5.18
CA GLY A 81 12.88 -1.68 4.56
C GLY A 81 13.59 -0.38 4.93
N ARG A 82 13.21 0.70 4.24
CA ARG A 82 13.66 2.06 4.55
C ARG A 82 12.49 2.99 4.81
N ALA A 83 12.67 3.92 5.73
CA ALA A 83 11.69 4.96 5.95
C ALA A 83 11.93 6.08 4.94
N LEU A 84 10.96 6.42 4.10
CA LEU A 84 11.11 7.48 3.10
C LEU A 84 11.31 8.84 3.78
N ARG A 85 12.37 9.57 3.44
CA ARG A 85 12.56 10.98 3.82
C ARG A 85 12.08 11.87 2.68
N LEU A 86 11.14 12.76 2.97
CA LEU A 86 10.64 13.74 2.01
C LEU A 86 11.58 14.95 1.92
N PRO A 87 11.52 15.75 0.84
CA PRO A 87 12.38 16.93 0.66
C PRO A 87 12.32 17.97 1.78
N ASP A 88 11.21 18.01 2.53
CA ASP A 88 11.01 18.91 3.68
C ASP A 88 11.53 18.33 5.01
N GLY A 89 12.19 17.16 4.97
CA GLY A 89 12.76 16.48 6.13
C GLY A 89 11.78 15.60 6.92
N ARG A 90 10.48 15.61 6.58
CA ARG A 90 9.49 14.72 7.22
C ARG A 90 9.62 13.28 6.71
N VAL A 91 9.08 12.34 7.47
CA VAL A 91 8.98 10.93 7.06
C VAL A 91 7.63 10.69 6.37
N GLY A 92 7.64 9.87 5.32
CA GLY A 92 6.46 9.42 4.62
C GLY A 92 5.59 8.44 5.42
N HIS A 93 4.28 8.69 5.55
CA HIS A 93 3.34 7.86 6.32
C HIS A 93 2.25 7.24 5.45
N PHE A 94 1.77 7.99 4.45
CA PHE A 94 0.59 7.67 3.64
C PHE A 94 0.90 7.46 2.17
N GLY A 95 -0.04 6.83 1.47
CA GLY A 95 0.13 6.41 0.07
C GLY A 95 0.85 5.06 -0.06
N TRP A 96 0.85 4.52 -1.27
CA TRP A 96 1.51 3.24 -1.58
C TRP A 96 3.04 3.33 -1.58
N LYS A 97 3.58 4.52 -1.81
CA LYS A 97 5.02 4.80 -1.83
C LYS A 97 5.44 5.69 -0.65
N ALA A 98 4.61 5.79 0.40
CA ALA A 98 4.85 6.68 1.54
C ALA A 98 5.01 8.18 1.15
N GLN A 99 4.47 8.61 0.00
CA GLN A 99 4.74 9.93 -0.57
C GLN A 99 4.15 11.13 0.21
N SER A 100 3.33 10.88 1.23
CA SER A 100 2.72 11.93 2.05
C SER A 100 3.04 11.72 3.52
N ALA A 101 3.58 12.75 4.18
CA ALA A 101 3.97 12.69 5.59
C ALA A 101 2.79 12.86 6.56
N ARG A 102 1.73 13.54 6.12
CA ARG A 102 0.56 13.85 6.95
C ARG A 102 -0.73 13.45 6.27
N LEU A 103 -1.75 13.19 7.08
CA LEU A 103 -3.09 12.87 6.59
C LEU A 103 -3.66 14.02 5.74
N ALA A 104 -3.47 15.27 6.16
CA ALA A 104 -3.91 16.45 5.40
C ALA A 104 -3.26 16.53 4.01
N ASP A 105 -1.96 16.20 3.89
CA ASP A 105 -1.25 16.19 2.61
C ASP A 105 -1.82 15.10 1.70
N PHE A 106 -2.08 13.92 2.26
CA PHE A 106 -2.65 12.78 1.54
C PHE A 106 -4.07 13.06 1.03
N VAL A 107 -4.94 13.66 1.87
CA VAL A 107 -6.31 14.03 1.49
C VAL A 107 -6.32 15.09 0.40
N GLN A 108 -5.52 16.15 0.53
CA GLN A 108 -5.41 17.20 -0.48
C GLN A 108 -4.88 16.66 -1.82
N ALA A 109 -3.92 15.74 -1.77
CA ALA A 109 -3.41 15.08 -2.97
C ALA A 109 -4.47 14.18 -3.63
N ALA A 110 -5.27 13.45 -2.86
CA ALA A 110 -6.37 12.63 -3.38
C ALA A 110 -7.46 13.51 -4.02
N CYS A 111 -7.86 14.62 -3.38
CA CYS A 111 -8.79 15.59 -3.97
C CYS A 111 -8.28 16.09 -5.33
N ALA A 112 -7.03 16.53 -5.41
CA ALA A 112 -6.46 17.08 -6.65
C ALA A 112 -6.27 16.04 -7.75
N ASN A 113 -5.73 14.86 -7.42
CA ASN A 113 -5.27 13.89 -8.41
C ASN A 113 -6.28 12.78 -8.74
N GLU A 114 -7.17 12.43 -7.82
CA GLU A 114 -8.14 11.33 -8.00
C GLU A 114 -9.55 11.85 -8.30
N LEU A 115 -9.96 12.93 -7.64
CA LEU A 115 -11.30 13.52 -7.81
C LEU A 115 -11.31 14.69 -8.79
N GLY A 116 -10.15 15.22 -9.16
CA GLY A 116 -10.06 16.41 -9.99
C GLY A 116 -10.64 17.65 -9.30
N LEU A 117 -10.38 17.81 -8.00
CA LEU A 117 -10.78 18.95 -7.17
C LEU A 117 -9.55 19.74 -6.71
N GLY A 118 -9.30 20.87 -7.37
CA GLY A 118 -8.15 21.72 -7.15
C GLY A 118 -8.24 22.41 -5.80
N ASN A 119 -7.12 22.50 -5.10
CA ASN A 119 -7.08 23.06 -3.77
C ASN A 119 -5.75 23.79 -3.51
N PRO A 120 -5.67 24.67 -2.48
CA PRO A 120 -4.50 25.50 -2.26
C PRO A 120 -3.24 24.74 -1.83
N GLY A 121 -3.38 23.55 -1.22
CA GLY A 121 -2.22 22.75 -0.79
C GLY A 121 -1.71 21.75 -1.83
N GLN A 122 -2.49 21.43 -2.86
CA GLN A 122 -2.07 20.55 -3.95
C GLN A 122 -2.64 21.00 -5.30
N ALA A 123 -1.72 21.23 -6.25
CA ALA A 123 -2.07 21.54 -7.62
C ALA A 123 -2.61 20.31 -8.36
N GLN A 124 -3.62 20.51 -9.19
CA GLN A 124 -4.10 19.46 -10.10
C GLN A 124 -3.06 19.15 -11.19
N PRO A 125 -3.03 17.89 -11.68
CA PRO A 125 -2.33 17.56 -12.90
C PRO A 125 -2.82 18.42 -14.08
N ARG A 126 -1.89 18.90 -14.91
CA ARG A 126 -2.25 19.66 -16.11
C ARG A 126 -2.64 18.70 -17.23
N PRO A 127 -3.66 19.03 -18.04
CA PRO A 127 -4.00 18.25 -19.22
C PRO A 127 -2.81 18.15 -20.18
N LEU A 128 -2.45 16.93 -20.61
CA LEU A 128 -1.37 16.72 -21.58
C LEU A 128 -1.62 17.45 -22.91
N SER A 129 -2.89 17.55 -23.33
CA SER A 129 -3.31 18.25 -24.55
C SER A 129 -3.31 19.78 -24.42
N ASN A 130 -3.23 20.32 -23.20
CA ASN A 130 -3.14 21.75 -22.95
C ASN A 130 -2.23 22.03 -21.74
N PRO A 131 -0.90 21.94 -21.91
CA PRO A 131 0.07 22.13 -20.82
C PRO A 131 0.05 23.54 -20.19
N SER A 132 -0.48 24.52 -20.92
CA SER A 132 -0.61 25.91 -20.48
C SER A 132 -1.93 26.18 -19.76
N TYR A 133 -2.83 25.19 -19.65
CA TYR A 133 -4.08 25.33 -18.91
C TYR A 133 -3.80 25.76 -17.46
N GLN A 134 -4.52 26.78 -17.03
CA GLN A 134 -4.57 27.23 -15.64
C GLN A 134 -6.03 27.23 -15.20
N PRO A 135 -6.37 26.57 -14.08
CA PRO A 135 -7.72 26.68 -13.53
C PRO A 135 -7.96 28.13 -13.08
N VAL A 136 -9.20 28.60 -13.24
CA VAL A 136 -9.60 29.98 -12.90
C VAL A 136 -9.53 30.25 -11.40
N GLY A 137 -9.62 29.18 -10.58
CA GLY A 137 -9.52 29.21 -9.14
C GLY A 137 -9.42 27.79 -8.57
N TYR A 138 -9.58 27.66 -7.26
CA TYR A 138 -9.65 26.36 -6.58
C TYR A 138 -11.10 25.89 -6.43
N ASP A 139 -11.32 24.59 -6.55
CA ASP A 139 -12.62 23.94 -6.30
C ASP A 139 -12.91 23.80 -4.80
N LEU A 140 -11.84 23.71 -3.99
CA LEU A 140 -11.91 23.61 -2.53
C LEU A 140 -11.11 24.73 -1.87
N THR A 141 -11.62 25.24 -0.75
CA THR A 141 -10.86 26.08 0.18
C THR A 141 -9.99 25.22 1.11
N LEU A 142 -9.00 25.82 1.78
CA LEU A 142 -8.25 25.11 2.84
C LEU A 142 -9.17 24.63 3.96
N GLU A 143 -10.16 25.42 4.36
CA GLU A 143 -11.13 25.03 5.38
C GLU A 143 -11.93 23.77 4.96
N GLN A 144 -12.35 23.70 3.69
CA GLN A 144 -13.02 22.50 3.17
C GLN A 144 -12.08 21.29 3.13
N CYS A 145 -10.81 21.48 2.79
CA CYS A 145 -9.80 20.41 2.88
C CYS A 145 -9.59 19.93 4.33
N ASP A 146 -9.58 20.84 5.29
CA ASP A 146 -9.48 20.51 6.72
C ASP A 146 -10.71 19.75 7.21
N GLN A 147 -11.91 20.13 6.75
CA GLN A 147 -13.16 19.40 7.06
C GLN A 147 -13.16 17.97 6.51
N ILE A 148 -12.71 17.78 5.27
CA ILE A 148 -12.56 16.44 4.68
C ILE A 148 -11.51 15.64 5.45
N THR A 149 -10.38 16.26 5.80
CA THR A 149 -9.34 15.64 6.61
C THR A 149 -9.87 15.22 7.98
N ALA A 150 -10.65 16.07 8.64
CA ALA A 150 -11.30 15.79 9.92
C ALA A 150 -12.30 14.63 9.80
N PHE A 151 -13.07 14.59 8.71
CA PHE A 151 -13.96 13.45 8.43
C PHE A 151 -13.17 12.14 8.30
N VAL A 152 -12.12 12.12 7.48
CA VAL A 152 -11.26 10.92 7.33
C VAL A 152 -10.60 10.54 8.65
N ALA A 153 -10.14 11.53 9.43
CA ALA A 153 -9.55 11.33 10.74
C ALA A 153 -10.54 10.77 11.78
N SER A 154 -11.83 11.04 11.60
CA SER A 154 -12.91 10.55 12.48
C SER A 154 -13.30 9.09 12.18
N LEU A 155 -12.86 8.52 11.05
CA LEU A 155 -13.19 7.15 10.70
C LEU A 155 -12.62 6.18 11.75
N PRO A 156 -13.44 5.27 12.29
CA PRO A 156 -13.01 4.35 13.34
C PRO A 156 -11.86 3.46 12.87
N ARG A 157 -11.08 2.96 13.83
CA ARG A 157 -9.96 2.05 13.53
C ARG A 157 -10.48 0.62 13.27
N PRO A 158 -9.87 -0.14 12.35
CA PRO A 158 -10.10 -1.59 12.26
C PRO A 158 -9.70 -2.31 13.56
N ILE A 159 -10.35 -3.46 13.82
CA ILE A 159 -10.13 -4.28 15.02
C ILE A 159 -9.99 -5.76 14.70
N GLU A 160 -9.34 -6.50 15.59
CA GLU A 160 -9.28 -7.97 15.55
C GLU A 160 -10.57 -8.55 16.15
N LYS A 161 -11.38 -9.25 15.33
CA LYS A 161 -12.61 -9.94 15.73
C LYS A 161 -12.38 -11.44 15.70
N LEU A 162 -12.17 -12.05 16.86
CA LEU A 162 -12.00 -13.50 16.98
C LEU A 162 -13.32 -14.23 16.67
N PRO A 163 -13.27 -15.38 15.96
CA PRO A 163 -14.46 -16.19 15.70
C PRO A 163 -15.13 -16.66 17.00
N GLU A 164 -16.46 -16.76 17.01
CA GLU A 164 -17.20 -17.29 18.17
C GLU A 164 -16.96 -18.78 18.39
N ALA A 165 -16.91 -19.56 17.28
CA ALA A 165 -16.70 -20.99 17.29
C ALA A 165 -15.31 -21.35 17.90
N PRO A 166 -15.24 -22.20 18.94
CA PRO A 166 -13.99 -22.51 19.64
C PRO A 166 -12.88 -23.09 18.75
N SER A 167 -13.22 -23.92 17.76
CA SER A 167 -12.25 -24.47 16.81
C SER A 167 -11.63 -23.38 15.95
N LEU A 168 -12.43 -22.53 15.31
CA LEU A 168 -11.96 -21.41 14.50
C LEU A 168 -11.20 -20.37 15.32
N ARG A 169 -11.57 -20.15 16.59
CA ARG A 169 -10.81 -19.31 17.50
C ARG A 169 -9.43 -19.91 17.77
N SER A 170 -9.35 -21.22 18.00
CA SER A 170 -8.07 -21.93 18.19
C SER A 170 -7.20 -21.86 16.93
N ASP A 171 -7.81 -22.00 15.75
CA ASP A 171 -7.12 -21.85 14.46
C ASP A 171 -6.62 -20.42 14.24
N ALA A 172 -7.39 -19.40 14.61
CA ALA A 172 -6.93 -18.00 14.54
C ALA A 172 -5.72 -17.75 15.46
N VAL A 173 -5.73 -18.29 16.67
CA VAL A 173 -4.59 -18.18 17.60
C VAL A 173 -3.36 -18.89 17.04
N ALA A 174 -3.51 -20.12 16.54
CA ALA A 174 -2.43 -20.87 15.89
C ALA A 174 -1.89 -20.14 14.65
N GLY A 175 -2.79 -19.58 13.84
CA GLY A 175 -2.46 -18.78 12.66
C GLY A 175 -1.67 -17.52 12.98
N LYS A 176 -1.98 -16.85 14.10
CA LYS A 176 -1.22 -15.70 14.59
C LYS A 176 0.21 -16.08 14.98
N GLU A 177 0.39 -17.23 15.63
CA GLU A 177 1.73 -17.75 15.93
C GLU A 177 2.50 -18.14 14.67
N LEU A 178 1.83 -18.75 13.68
CA LEU A 178 2.42 -19.06 12.38
C LEU A 178 2.86 -17.79 11.64
N PHE A 179 2.05 -16.73 11.67
CA PHE A 179 2.35 -15.43 11.05
C PHE A 179 3.69 -14.87 11.53
N HIS A 180 3.97 -14.98 12.84
CA HIS A 180 5.28 -14.62 13.40
C HIS A 180 6.38 -15.57 12.96
N ARG A 181 6.15 -16.88 13.07
CA ARG A 181 7.14 -17.93 12.84
C ARG A 181 7.66 -17.97 11.41
N ILE A 182 6.80 -17.72 10.42
CA ILE A 182 7.17 -17.82 9.00
C ILE A 182 7.74 -16.51 8.43
N GLY A 183 7.84 -15.45 9.25
CA GLY A 183 8.48 -14.19 8.88
C GLY A 183 7.52 -13.10 8.37
N CYS A 184 6.19 -13.30 8.36
CA CYS A 184 5.26 -12.25 7.93
C CYS A 184 5.40 -10.99 8.82
N ALA A 185 5.58 -11.20 10.13
CA ALA A 185 5.73 -10.14 11.11
C ALA A 185 7.04 -9.36 11.02
N ASP A 186 7.97 -9.73 10.13
CA ASP A 186 9.23 -9.00 9.95
C ASP A 186 9.00 -7.62 9.30
N CYS A 187 8.01 -7.53 8.40
CA CYS A 187 7.52 -6.26 7.83
C CYS A 187 6.13 -5.92 8.36
N HIS A 188 5.23 -6.89 8.49
CA HIS A 188 3.87 -6.66 9.01
C HIS A 188 3.84 -6.71 10.54
N MET A 189 4.62 -5.83 11.17
CA MET A 189 4.78 -5.76 12.62
C MET A 189 3.44 -5.48 13.31
N PRO A 190 3.01 -6.26 14.32
CA PRO A 190 1.71 -6.06 14.97
C PRO A 190 1.52 -4.64 15.50
N ASN A 191 2.56 -4.02 16.05
CA ASN A 191 2.48 -2.71 16.70
C ASN A 191 3.49 -1.73 16.12
N VAL A 192 3.11 -0.45 16.02
CA VAL A 192 4.02 0.65 15.67
C VAL A 192 3.85 1.79 16.66
N GLY A 193 4.86 1.99 17.50
CA GLY A 193 4.77 2.95 18.60
C GLY A 193 3.60 2.60 19.52
N SER A 194 2.68 3.54 19.72
CA SER A 194 1.46 3.33 20.52
C SER A 194 0.28 2.77 19.71
N VAL A 195 0.44 2.53 18.41
CA VAL A 195 -0.62 1.99 17.56
C VAL A 195 -0.51 0.47 17.53
N GLU A 196 -1.30 -0.18 18.38
CA GLU A 196 -1.36 -1.64 18.46
C GLU A 196 -2.17 -2.26 17.33
N GLY A 197 -1.85 -3.49 16.92
CA GLY A 197 -2.61 -4.24 15.93
C GLY A 197 -2.65 -3.64 14.52
N LEU A 198 -1.68 -2.80 14.14
CA LEU A 198 -1.55 -2.20 12.81
C LEU A 198 -1.09 -3.21 11.75
N TYR A 199 -0.21 -4.15 12.13
CA TYR A 199 0.40 -5.16 11.23
C TYR A 199 1.10 -4.52 10.02
N SER A 200 1.99 -3.56 10.28
CA SER A 200 2.82 -2.85 9.31
C SER A 200 4.00 -2.22 10.04
N ASP A 201 5.12 -2.01 9.36
CA ASP A 201 6.27 -1.24 9.85
C ASP A 201 6.31 0.19 9.29
N LEU A 202 5.41 0.52 8.35
CA LEU A 202 5.34 1.75 7.56
C LEU A 202 6.60 2.05 6.73
N LEU A 203 7.44 1.04 6.48
CA LEU A 203 8.65 1.17 5.67
C LEU A 203 8.38 0.84 4.20
N LEU A 204 9.21 1.38 3.31
CA LEU A 204 9.31 0.93 1.93
C LEU A 204 10.12 -0.36 1.85
N HIS A 205 9.55 -1.36 1.17
CA HIS A 205 10.21 -2.62 0.85
C HIS A 205 10.18 -2.87 -0.65
N ASP A 206 11.29 -3.34 -1.21
CA ASP A 206 11.37 -3.79 -2.59
C ASP A 206 10.66 -5.14 -2.74
N MET A 207 9.54 -5.15 -3.44
CA MET A 207 8.72 -6.34 -3.70
C MET A 207 9.06 -7.02 -5.03
N GLY A 208 10.15 -6.60 -5.68
CA GLY A 208 10.71 -7.19 -6.88
C GLY A 208 9.96 -6.85 -8.18
N GLN A 209 10.62 -7.18 -9.29
CA GLN A 209 10.17 -6.92 -10.67
C GLN A 209 8.68 -7.23 -10.94
N PRO A 210 8.11 -8.38 -10.50
CA PRO A 210 6.70 -8.69 -10.78
C PRO A 210 5.71 -7.69 -10.17
N LEU A 211 6.12 -6.98 -9.11
CA LEU A 211 5.32 -5.99 -8.41
C LEU A 211 5.80 -4.57 -8.67
N GLU A 212 6.61 -4.33 -9.71
CA GLU A 212 6.96 -2.97 -10.10
C GLU A 212 5.75 -2.18 -10.60
N GLY A 213 5.73 -0.89 -10.25
CA GLY A 213 4.73 0.04 -10.76
C GLY A 213 5.09 1.48 -10.40
N GLY A 214 4.63 2.44 -11.22
CA GLY A 214 4.63 3.85 -10.82
C GLY A 214 3.66 4.04 -9.65
N GLY A 215 3.97 4.91 -8.69
CA GLY A 215 3.15 4.99 -7.48
C GLY A 215 3.03 6.32 -6.76
N SER A 216 3.74 7.34 -7.24
CA SER A 216 3.43 8.74 -6.99
C SER A 216 2.83 9.39 -8.23
N TYR A 217 1.97 10.38 -8.02
CA TYR A 217 1.49 11.22 -9.12
C TYR A 217 2.70 11.96 -9.72
N ASN A 218 2.89 11.87 -11.03
CA ASN A 218 4.02 12.44 -11.76
C ASN A 218 5.39 11.76 -11.54
N ASP A 219 5.42 10.48 -11.12
CA ASP A 219 6.66 9.69 -11.16
C ASP A 219 7.16 9.61 -12.62
N VAL A 220 8.18 10.41 -12.93
CA VAL A 220 9.08 10.11 -14.04
C VAL A 220 10.09 9.12 -13.46
N PRO A 221 10.14 7.86 -13.93
CA PRO A 221 11.17 6.94 -13.49
C PRO A 221 12.53 7.59 -13.79
N GLN A 222 13.27 8.00 -12.76
CA GLN A 222 14.64 8.41 -12.94
C GLN A 222 15.40 7.17 -13.41
N GLN A 223 16.20 7.29 -14.47
CA GLN A 223 17.08 6.20 -14.85
C GLN A 223 17.98 5.88 -13.65
N PRO A 224 18.05 4.62 -13.20
CA PRO A 224 18.91 4.24 -12.09
C PRO A 224 20.35 4.65 -12.43
N ASP A 225 20.99 5.41 -11.54
CA ASP A 225 22.42 5.63 -11.64
C ASP A 225 23.12 4.31 -11.29
N PRO A 226 23.80 3.64 -12.24
CA PRO A 226 24.43 2.34 -12.00
C PRO A 226 25.59 2.41 -11.00
N ASN A 227 26.09 3.60 -10.67
CA ASN A 227 27.17 3.80 -9.71
C ASN A 227 26.68 4.23 -8.32
N LYS A 228 25.39 4.52 -8.16
CA LYS A 228 24.83 4.93 -6.88
C LYS A 228 24.65 3.71 -5.98
N PRO A 229 25.12 3.74 -4.71
CA PRO A 229 24.85 2.66 -3.77
C PRO A 229 23.33 2.47 -3.59
N PRO A 230 22.84 1.24 -3.35
CA PRO A 230 21.41 1.00 -3.22
C PRO A 230 20.76 1.86 -2.13
N SER A 231 19.66 2.53 -2.53
CA SER A 231 18.59 3.08 -1.68
C SER A 231 19.02 3.95 -0.49
N ASP A 232 19.47 5.18 -0.78
CA ASP A 232 19.57 6.23 0.23
C ASP A 232 18.16 6.53 0.80
N PRO A 233 17.98 6.75 2.11
CA PRO A 233 16.69 7.15 2.68
C PRO A 233 16.04 8.38 2.02
N ASN A 234 16.84 9.26 1.40
CA ASN A 234 16.40 10.46 0.68
C ASN A 234 16.12 10.18 -0.81
N ASP A 235 16.37 8.97 -1.30
CA ASP A 235 16.08 8.61 -2.68
C ASP A 235 14.57 8.53 -2.92
N PRO A 236 14.10 8.96 -4.11
CA PRO A 236 12.72 8.71 -4.49
C PRO A 236 12.44 7.20 -4.45
N PRO A 237 11.20 6.79 -4.12
CA PRO A 237 10.79 5.39 -4.15
C PRO A 237 11.07 4.75 -5.51
N GLN A 238 11.72 3.60 -5.51
CA GLN A 238 11.96 2.82 -6.73
C GLN A 238 10.66 2.16 -7.22
N PRO A 239 10.57 1.75 -8.50
CA PRO A 239 9.37 1.11 -9.04
C PRO A 239 8.90 -0.11 -8.24
N GLY A 240 9.82 -0.92 -7.70
CA GLY A 240 9.53 -2.11 -6.90
C GLY A 240 9.27 -1.84 -5.42
N GLU A 241 9.55 -0.63 -4.93
CA GLU A 241 9.42 -0.31 -3.51
C GLU A 241 7.98 0.03 -3.13
N TRP A 242 7.44 -0.59 -2.09
CA TRP A 242 6.09 -0.35 -1.60
C TRP A 242 6.10 -0.17 -0.10
N ARG A 243 5.32 0.78 0.40
CA ARG A 243 5.07 0.89 1.83
C ARG A 243 4.30 -0.35 2.27
N THR A 244 4.75 -1.03 3.31
CA THR A 244 4.01 -2.14 3.93
C THR A 244 2.62 -1.66 4.32
N PRO A 245 1.53 -2.08 3.64
CA PRO A 245 0.20 -1.61 4.00
C PRO A 245 -0.21 -2.24 5.35
N PRO A 246 -0.89 -1.50 6.24
CA PRO A 246 -1.49 -2.07 7.44
C PRO A 246 -2.42 -3.24 7.10
N LEU A 247 -2.28 -4.38 7.78
CA LEU A 247 -3.19 -5.52 7.61
C LEU A 247 -4.44 -5.41 8.50
N TRP A 248 -4.54 -4.39 9.35
CA TRP A 248 -5.75 -4.15 10.11
C TRP A 248 -6.96 -3.94 9.17
N GLY A 249 -7.99 -4.77 9.28
CA GLY A 249 -9.11 -4.74 8.32
C GLY A 249 -8.85 -5.39 6.96
N VAL A 250 -7.74 -6.11 6.78
CA VAL A 250 -7.42 -6.78 5.50
C VAL A 250 -8.50 -7.78 5.08
N ALA A 251 -9.21 -8.40 6.01
CA ALA A 251 -10.25 -9.37 5.69
C ALA A 251 -11.38 -8.81 4.81
N ASP A 252 -11.61 -7.50 4.86
CA ASP A 252 -12.70 -6.81 4.17
C ASP A 252 -12.20 -5.91 3.02
N SER A 253 -10.92 -6.01 2.63
CA SER A 253 -10.27 -5.07 1.71
C SER A 253 -9.95 -5.64 0.32
N ALA A 254 -10.48 -6.81 -0.03
CA ALA A 254 -10.26 -7.42 -1.35
C ALA A 254 -10.70 -6.47 -2.50
N PRO A 255 -10.04 -6.50 -3.68
CA PRO A 255 -8.87 -7.31 -4.00
C PRO A 255 -7.57 -6.76 -3.37
N TYR A 256 -6.51 -7.55 -3.37
CA TYR A 256 -5.28 -7.29 -2.63
C TYR A 256 -4.10 -6.90 -3.53
N LEU A 257 -3.00 -6.50 -2.87
CA LEU A 257 -1.83 -5.84 -3.45
C LEU A 257 -2.15 -4.44 -3.97
N HIS A 258 -1.09 -3.71 -4.35
CA HIS A 258 -1.22 -2.31 -4.73
C HIS A 258 -2.13 -2.14 -5.96
N ASP A 259 -2.15 -3.08 -6.89
CA ASP A 259 -2.91 -2.98 -8.15
C ASP A 259 -4.20 -3.83 -8.18
N GLY A 260 -4.50 -4.58 -7.12
CA GLY A 260 -5.69 -5.42 -7.05
C GLY A 260 -5.62 -6.70 -7.86
N ARG A 261 -4.42 -7.15 -8.29
CA ARG A 261 -4.28 -8.40 -9.05
C ARG A 261 -4.63 -9.67 -8.26
N ALA A 262 -4.60 -9.61 -6.93
CA ALA A 262 -4.84 -10.77 -6.07
C ALA A 262 -6.29 -10.78 -5.56
N PRO A 263 -7.15 -11.73 -5.97
CA PRO A 263 -8.55 -11.77 -5.53
C PRO A 263 -8.73 -12.32 -4.11
N THR A 264 -7.74 -13.06 -3.60
CA THR A 264 -7.79 -13.73 -2.28
C THR A 264 -6.53 -13.45 -1.47
N LEU A 265 -6.63 -13.61 -0.14
CA LEU A 265 -5.48 -13.48 0.78
C LEU A 265 -4.38 -14.49 0.44
N GLU A 266 -4.76 -15.74 0.18
CA GLU A 266 -3.85 -16.81 -0.25
C GLU A 266 -3.09 -16.38 -1.51
N LYS A 267 -3.80 -15.87 -2.52
CA LYS A 267 -3.16 -15.39 -3.75
C LYS A 267 -2.26 -14.18 -3.51
N ALA A 268 -2.63 -13.30 -2.59
CA ALA A 268 -1.79 -12.17 -2.21
C ALA A 268 -0.47 -12.65 -1.60
N ILE A 269 -0.52 -13.63 -0.68
CA ILE A 269 0.67 -14.23 -0.05
C ILE A 269 1.56 -14.88 -1.11
N GLU A 270 1.00 -15.69 -2.01
CA GLU A 270 1.75 -16.34 -3.11
C GLU A 270 2.50 -15.35 -4.00
N LEU A 271 1.92 -14.16 -4.22
CA LEU A 271 2.47 -13.14 -5.11
C LEU A 271 3.49 -12.21 -4.44
N HIS A 272 3.82 -12.41 -3.16
CA HIS A 272 4.89 -11.63 -2.51
C HIS A 272 6.25 -11.93 -3.16
N GLY A 273 6.80 -10.92 -3.83
CA GLY A 273 8.14 -10.94 -4.42
C GLY A 273 9.17 -10.21 -3.56
N GLY A 274 10.39 -10.10 -4.08
CA GLY A 274 11.48 -9.33 -3.47
C GLY A 274 11.67 -9.69 -1.99
N GLN A 275 11.61 -8.69 -1.13
CA GLN A 275 11.82 -8.83 0.30
C GLN A 275 10.78 -9.72 1.00
N GLY A 276 9.63 -9.96 0.38
CA GLY A 276 8.59 -10.87 0.86
C GLY A 276 8.73 -12.33 0.39
N THR A 277 9.67 -12.65 -0.50
CA THR A 277 9.75 -13.97 -1.14
C THR A 277 9.98 -15.12 -0.15
N GLN A 278 10.81 -14.92 0.87
CA GLN A 278 11.07 -15.98 1.86
C GLN A 278 9.81 -16.31 2.67
N ALA A 279 9.03 -15.30 3.08
CA ALA A 279 7.77 -15.51 3.79
C ALA A 279 6.74 -16.24 2.91
N ALA A 280 6.64 -15.89 1.62
CA ALA A 280 5.78 -16.57 0.66
C ALA A 280 6.14 -18.06 0.50
N ARG A 281 7.44 -18.38 0.41
CA ARG A 281 7.92 -19.77 0.33
C ARG A 281 7.68 -20.54 1.62
N ASN A 282 7.89 -19.90 2.77
CA ASN A 282 7.60 -20.51 4.05
C ASN A 282 6.11 -20.86 4.16
N PHE A 283 5.21 -19.96 3.74
CA PHE A 283 3.77 -20.23 3.64
C PHE A 283 3.46 -21.41 2.70
N ALA A 284 4.05 -21.43 1.51
CA ALA A 284 3.86 -22.53 0.55
C ALA A 284 4.37 -23.89 1.08
N SER A 285 5.30 -23.87 2.04
CA SER A 285 5.86 -25.07 2.68
C SER A 285 5.06 -25.55 3.89
N LEU A 286 4.10 -24.76 4.39
CA LEU A 286 3.19 -25.16 5.46
C LEU A 286 2.24 -26.27 4.98
N SER A 287 1.76 -27.10 5.92
CA SER A 287 0.65 -28.00 5.64
C SER A 287 -0.62 -27.21 5.31
N LYS A 288 -1.59 -27.83 4.62
CA LYS A 288 -2.85 -27.15 4.28
C LYS A 288 -3.60 -26.66 5.53
N ALA A 289 -3.57 -27.44 6.62
CA ALA A 289 -4.17 -27.02 7.88
C ALA A 289 -3.51 -25.76 8.45
N GLU A 290 -2.19 -25.67 8.43
CA GLU A 290 -1.45 -24.49 8.89
C GLU A 290 -1.68 -23.26 7.98
N GLN A 291 -1.77 -23.46 6.67
CA GLN A 291 -2.15 -22.38 5.74
C GLN A 291 -3.56 -21.86 6.06
N ASP A 292 -4.52 -22.75 6.30
CA ASP A 292 -5.89 -22.37 6.63
C ASP A 292 -5.98 -21.69 8.00
N GLN A 293 -5.14 -22.07 8.97
CA GLN A 293 -4.99 -21.38 10.25
C GLN A 293 -4.49 -19.94 10.06
N LEU A 294 -3.42 -19.74 9.27
CA LEU A 294 -2.92 -18.41 8.95
C LEU A 294 -3.98 -17.54 8.26
N LEU A 295 -4.69 -18.11 7.29
CA LEU A 295 -5.77 -17.41 6.60
C LEU A 295 -6.94 -17.11 7.55
N THR A 296 -7.23 -17.98 8.51
CA THR A 296 -8.25 -17.76 9.54
C THR A 296 -7.86 -16.60 10.45
N PHE A 297 -6.59 -16.51 10.87
CA PHE A 297 -6.06 -15.35 11.58
C PHE A 297 -6.23 -14.06 10.78
N LEU A 298 -5.80 -14.01 9.51
CA LEU A 298 -5.95 -12.80 8.69
C LEU A 298 -7.42 -12.38 8.52
N ARG A 299 -8.35 -13.34 8.47
CA ARG A 299 -9.81 -13.09 8.44
C ARG A 299 -10.39 -12.52 9.74
N THR A 300 -9.62 -12.52 10.83
CA THR A 300 -10.00 -11.83 12.08
C THR A 300 -9.74 -10.33 12.03
N LEU A 301 -8.86 -9.85 11.13
CA LEU A 301 -8.52 -8.44 11.03
C LEU A 301 -9.59 -7.72 10.20
N ARG A 302 -10.59 -7.13 10.87
CA ARG A 302 -11.82 -6.62 10.25
C ARG A 302 -11.93 -5.11 10.25
N ALA A 303 -12.46 -4.58 9.16
CA ALA A 303 -12.83 -3.19 9.07
C ALA A 303 -13.95 -2.89 10.07
N PRO A 304 -14.11 -1.63 10.50
CA PRO A 304 -15.25 -1.23 11.32
C PRO A 304 -16.57 -1.55 10.62
N SER A 305 -17.55 -2.00 11.40
CA SER A 305 -18.91 -2.25 10.98
C SER A 305 -19.85 -1.21 11.59
N ALA A 306 -21.03 -1.01 11.02
CA ALA A 306 -22.00 -0.02 11.50
C ALA A 306 -22.51 -0.26 12.94
N SER A 307 -22.18 -1.41 13.53
CA SER A 307 -22.49 -1.80 14.90
C SER A 307 -21.33 -1.60 15.89
N ASP A 308 -20.17 -1.13 15.43
CA ASP A 308 -19.01 -0.77 16.27
C ASP A 308 -19.04 0.73 16.61
#